data_AF-A0A351G099-F1
#
_entry.id   AF-A0A351G099-F1
#
_cell.length_a   1.000
_cell.length_b   1.000
_cell.length_c   1.000
_cell.angle_alpha   90.00
_cell.angle_beta   90.00
_cell.angle_gamma   90.00
#
_symmetry.space_group_name_H-M   'P 1'
#
loop_
_entity.id
_entity.type
_entity.pdbx_description
1 polymer ?
#
loop_
_entity_poly.entity_id
_entity_poly.type
_entity_poly.pdbx_seq_one_letter_code
_entity_poly.pdbx_strand_id
1 'polypeptide(L)'
;MASHLMAADPSFVGVLALAVDSDVATRLKLDDDTRKKLLELIAKREQTALSLALEIKDLPAAVQEERLAPFVAESEKLGFALMTYEQRDELARIRVAQAGMVTLAEEDVAAALALSDEQRAQVTSLLKERATQTTRGGEIQRRITHQAFERRLAGVLTDKQKATWQAMAGLTDAPASETETPAADATAASEKPADTPAAPGDDKPTAAPADTKAP
;
A
#
# COMPACT_ATOMS: atom_id res chain seq x y z
N MET A 1 -28.30 -21.78 3.69
CA MET A 1 -27.05 -21.32 3.05
C MET A 1 -27.39 -20.06 2.27
N ALA A 2 -26.94 -18.89 2.71
CA ALA A 2 -27.18 -17.65 1.99
C ALA A 2 -26.17 -17.57 0.84
N SER A 3 -26.66 -17.74 -0.38
CA SER A 3 -25.89 -17.47 -1.60
C SER A 3 -25.42 -16.02 -1.53
N HIS A 4 -24.11 -15.82 -1.49
CA HIS A 4 -23.51 -14.50 -1.61
C HIS A 4 -23.85 -13.99 -3.02
N LEU A 5 -24.84 -13.11 -3.14
CA LEU A 5 -25.09 -12.39 -4.39
C LEU A 5 -23.96 -11.39 -4.58
N MET A 6 -22.83 -11.88 -5.09
CA MET A 6 -21.79 -11.05 -5.67
C MET A 6 -22.22 -10.61 -7.07
N ALA A 7 -21.59 -9.53 -7.57
CA ALA A 7 -21.59 -9.22 -8.99
C ALA A 7 -21.24 -10.49 -9.80
N ALA A 8 -22.01 -10.78 -10.85
CA ALA A 8 -21.73 -11.86 -11.78
C ALA A 8 -20.40 -11.63 -12.51
N ASP A 9 -20.09 -10.36 -12.80
CA ASP A 9 -18.75 -9.94 -13.24
C ASP A 9 -18.36 -8.61 -12.56
N PRO A 10 -17.52 -8.66 -11.51
CA PRO A 10 -17.07 -7.48 -10.78
C PRO A 10 -16.39 -6.41 -11.64
N SER A 11 -15.84 -6.78 -12.82
CA SER A 11 -15.09 -5.85 -13.66
C SER A 11 -15.94 -4.72 -14.23
N PHE A 12 -17.26 -4.90 -14.39
CA PHE A 12 -18.16 -3.88 -14.97
C PHE A 12 -18.64 -2.81 -13.99
N VAL A 13 -18.51 -3.09 -12.69
CA VAL A 13 -19.01 -2.22 -11.61
C VAL A 13 -17.91 -1.79 -10.64
N GLY A 14 -16.68 -2.24 -10.89
CA GLY A 14 -15.48 -1.79 -10.18
C GLY A 14 -15.61 -1.97 -8.67
N VAL A 15 -15.32 -0.90 -7.92
CA VAL A 15 -15.34 -0.94 -6.46
C VAL A 15 -16.73 -1.20 -5.87
N LEU A 16 -17.82 -0.98 -6.63
CA LEU A 16 -19.18 -1.27 -6.16
C LEU A 16 -19.41 -2.77 -5.93
N ALA A 17 -18.67 -3.64 -6.61
CA ALA A 17 -18.73 -5.08 -6.34
C ALA A 17 -18.35 -5.41 -4.89
N LEU A 18 -17.43 -4.63 -4.30
CA LEU A 18 -17.05 -4.77 -2.89
C LEU A 18 -18.17 -4.28 -1.97
N ALA A 19 -18.86 -3.19 -2.34
CA ALA A 19 -19.87 -2.57 -1.47
C ALA A 19 -21.05 -3.50 -1.14
N VAL A 20 -21.38 -4.45 -2.02
CA VAL A 20 -22.53 -5.36 -1.86
C VAL A 20 -22.18 -6.71 -1.23
N ASP A 21 -20.89 -7.00 -1.05
CA ASP A 21 -20.43 -8.13 -0.23
C ASP A 21 -21.04 -8.03 1.18
N SER A 22 -21.42 -9.16 1.79
CA SER A 22 -22.17 -9.13 3.05
C SER A 22 -21.40 -8.47 4.19
N ASP A 23 -20.11 -8.74 4.30
CA ASP A 23 -19.28 -8.25 5.40
C ASP A 23 -18.98 -6.76 5.19
N VAL A 24 -18.69 -6.38 3.94
CA VAL A 24 -18.46 -4.99 3.56
C VAL A 24 -19.74 -4.16 3.72
N ALA A 25 -20.89 -4.62 3.20
CA ALA A 25 -22.17 -3.92 3.33
C ALA A 25 -22.53 -3.68 4.80
N THR A 26 -22.26 -4.66 5.68
CA THR A 26 -22.45 -4.54 7.13
C THR A 26 -21.52 -3.47 7.72
N ARG A 27 -20.24 -3.49 7.35
CA ARG A 27 -19.25 -2.50 7.81
C ARG A 27 -19.58 -1.09 7.33
N LEU A 28 -20.06 -0.96 6.11
CA LEU A 28 -20.58 0.28 5.52
C LEU A 28 -21.90 0.73 6.14
N LYS A 29 -22.54 -0.09 6.98
CA LYS A 29 -23.86 0.19 7.57
C LYS A 29 -24.88 0.56 6.50
N LEU A 30 -24.87 -0.15 5.37
CA LEU A 30 -25.87 0.01 4.33
C LEU A 30 -27.22 -0.45 4.90
N ASP A 31 -28.23 0.41 4.85
CA ASP A 31 -29.59 -0.02 5.11
C ASP A 31 -30.11 -0.94 3.99
N ASP A 32 -31.16 -1.69 4.27
CA ASP A 32 -31.70 -2.68 3.33
C ASP A 32 -32.17 -2.05 2.01
N ASP A 33 -32.70 -0.82 2.04
CA ASP A 33 -33.17 -0.13 0.84
C ASP A 33 -32.00 0.33 -0.03
N THR A 34 -30.99 0.97 0.56
CA THR A 34 -29.75 1.33 -0.15
C THR A 34 -29.04 0.11 -0.72
N ARG A 35 -28.92 -0.96 0.09
CA ARG A 35 -28.30 -2.21 -0.35
C ARG A 35 -29.06 -2.84 -1.51
N LYS A 36 -30.39 -2.86 -1.45
CA LYS A 36 -31.24 -3.34 -2.54
C LYS A 36 -31.06 -2.51 -3.81
N LYS A 37 -31.06 -1.19 -3.71
CA LYS A 37 -30.84 -0.28 -4.86
C LYS A 37 -29.46 -0.48 -5.49
N LEU A 38 -28.41 -0.70 -4.70
CA LEU A 38 -27.08 -1.01 -5.21
C LEU A 38 -27.05 -2.34 -5.96
N LEU A 39 -27.71 -3.38 -5.43
CA LEU A 39 -27.82 -4.68 -6.11
C LEU A 39 -28.58 -4.57 -7.43
N GLU A 40 -29.70 -3.85 -7.45
CA GLU A 40 -30.48 -3.60 -8.67
C GLU A 40 -29.67 -2.80 -9.70
N LEU A 41 -28.90 -1.79 -9.26
CA LEU A 41 -28.00 -1.05 -10.10
C LEU A 41 -26.92 -1.94 -10.71
N ILE A 42 -26.25 -2.77 -9.89
CA ILE A 42 -25.21 -3.69 -10.35
C ILE A 42 -25.78 -4.63 -11.42
N ALA A 43 -26.91 -5.30 -11.14
CA ALA A 43 -27.55 -6.19 -12.10
C ALA A 43 -27.88 -5.49 -13.43
N LYS A 44 -28.38 -4.25 -13.37
CA LYS A 44 -28.68 -3.44 -14.56
C LYS A 44 -27.41 -3.08 -15.34
N ARG A 45 -26.34 -2.70 -14.65
CA ARG A 45 -25.06 -2.34 -15.28
C ARG A 45 -24.42 -3.56 -15.92
N GLU A 46 -24.41 -4.72 -15.25
CA GLU A 46 -23.93 -5.97 -15.83
C GLU A 46 -24.69 -6.35 -17.10
N GLN A 47 -26.03 -6.26 -17.08
CA GLN A 47 -26.83 -6.52 -18.28
C GLN A 47 -26.48 -5.56 -19.43
N THR A 48 -26.22 -4.29 -19.11
CA THR A 48 -25.83 -3.27 -20.10
C THR A 48 -24.42 -3.53 -20.64
N ALA A 49 -23.52 -4.05 -19.79
CA ALA A 49 -22.15 -4.32 -20.14
C ALA A 49 -21.98 -5.53 -21.08
N LEU A 50 -22.98 -6.41 -21.20
CA LEU A 50 -22.89 -7.62 -22.03
C LEU A 50 -22.49 -7.32 -23.49
N SER A 51 -23.07 -6.28 -24.09
CA SER A 51 -22.72 -5.90 -25.46
C SER A 51 -21.29 -5.39 -25.58
N LEU A 52 -20.84 -4.58 -24.61
CA LEU A 52 -19.47 -4.07 -24.55
C LEU A 52 -18.48 -5.21 -24.33
N ALA A 53 -18.78 -6.15 -23.42
CA ALA A 53 -17.98 -7.34 -23.15
C ALA A 53 -17.78 -8.18 -24.42
N LEU A 54 -18.83 -8.37 -25.22
CA LEU A 54 -18.75 -9.09 -26.49
C LEU A 54 -17.90 -8.37 -27.54
N GLU A 55 -17.92 -7.04 -27.56
CA GLU A 55 -17.12 -6.22 -28.47
C GLU A 55 -15.63 -6.30 -28.16
N ILE A 56 -15.28 -6.29 -26.86
CA ILE A 56 -13.88 -6.22 -26.43
C ILE A 56 -13.23 -7.57 -26.16
N LYS A 57 -13.99 -8.68 -26.11
CA LYS A 57 -13.50 -10.00 -25.65
C LYS A 57 -12.22 -10.50 -26.34
N ASP A 58 -12.05 -10.16 -27.62
CA ASP A 58 -10.93 -10.64 -28.45
C ASP A 58 -9.74 -9.67 -28.44
N LEU A 59 -9.85 -8.53 -27.73
CA LEU A 59 -8.78 -7.55 -27.60
C LEU A 59 -7.76 -7.97 -26.51
N PRO A 60 -6.52 -7.47 -26.54
CA PRO A 60 -5.58 -7.65 -25.43
C PRO A 60 -6.12 -7.08 -24.12
N ALA A 61 -5.82 -7.70 -22.98
CA ALA A 61 -6.35 -7.32 -21.66
C ALA A 61 -6.19 -5.82 -21.34
N ALA A 62 -5.02 -5.24 -21.63
CA ALA A 62 -4.77 -3.81 -21.42
C ALA A 62 -5.73 -2.91 -22.23
N VAL A 63 -6.08 -3.32 -23.44
CA VAL A 63 -7.03 -2.58 -24.30
C VAL A 63 -8.46 -2.82 -23.84
N GLN A 64 -8.79 -4.02 -23.34
CA GLN A 64 -10.10 -4.29 -22.74
C GLN A 64 -10.35 -3.36 -21.54
N GLU A 65 -9.37 -3.26 -20.63
CA GLU A 65 -9.45 -2.39 -19.46
C GLU A 65 -9.63 -0.92 -19.85
N GLU A 66 -8.86 -0.41 -20.81
CA GLU A 66 -8.99 0.96 -21.31
C GLU A 66 -10.39 1.25 -21.89
N ARG A 67 -10.96 0.28 -22.62
CA ARG A 67 -12.31 0.40 -23.19
C ARG A 67 -13.42 0.27 -22.16
N LEU A 68 -13.20 -0.52 -21.10
CA LEU A 68 -14.14 -0.67 -19.99
C LEU A 68 -14.11 0.51 -19.02
N ALA A 69 -12.97 1.18 -18.86
CA ALA A 69 -12.78 2.21 -17.84
C ALA A 69 -13.87 3.30 -17.82
N PRO A 70 -14.33 3.87 -18.96
CA PRO A 70 -15.42 4.85 -18.94
C PRO A 70 -16.74 4.27 -18.44
N PHE A 71 -17.04 3.01 -18.80
CA PHE A 71 -18.26 2.33 -18.36
C PHE A 71 -18.23 2.06 -16.86
N VAL A 72 -17.08 1.61 -16.34
CA VAL A 72 -16.88 1.37 -14.91
C VAL A 72 -16.99 2.67 -14.12
N ALA A 73 -16.32 3.74 -14.56
CA ALA A 73 -16.38 5.05 -13.90
C ALA A 73 -17.82 5.60 -13.82
N GLU A 74 -18.61 5.40 -14.88
CA GLU A 74 -20.04 5.76 -14.85
C GLU A 74 -20.83 4.87 -13.87
N SER A 75 -20.60 3.55 -13.89
CA SER A 75 -21.22 2.62 -12.93
C SER A 75 -20.96 3.04 -11.49
N GLU A 76 -19.69 3.31 -11.15
CA GLU A 76 -19.24 3.75 -9.84
C GLU A 76 -19.88 5.08 -9.43
N LYS A 77 -19.93 6.06 -10.35
CA LYS A 77 -20.61 7.34 -10.11
C LYS A 77 -22.08 7.16 -9.74
N LEU A 78 -22.79 6.27 -10.45
CA LEU A 78 -24.20 5.99 -10.17
C LEU A 78 -24.38 5.30 -8.81
N GLY A 79 -23.50 4.35 -8.46
CA GLY A 79 -23.56 3.67 -7.17
C GLY A 79 -23.23 4.59 -6.01
N PHE A 80 -22.20 5.43 -6.16
CA PHE A 80 -21.85 6.44 -5.17
C PHE A 80 -23.00 7.40 -4.91
N ALA A 81 -23.76 7.81 -5.93
CA ALA A 81 -24.93 8.67 -5.73
C ALA A 81 -25.98 8.10 -4.76
N LEU A 82 -26.00 6.77 -4.56
CA LEU A 82 -26.88 6.10 -3.59
C LEU A 82 -26.28 6.03 -2.17
N MET A 83 -24.99 6.31 -2.02
CA MET A 83 -24.24 6.20 -0.78
C MET A 83 -23.99 7.58 -0.16
N THR A 84 -23.93 7.62 1.18
CA THR A 84 -23.48 8.80 1.92
C THR A 84 -21.98 9.04 1.72
N TYR A 85 -21.51 10.24 2.06
CA TYR A 85 -20.08 10.56 2.01
C TYR A 85 -19.25 9.61 2.91
N GLU A 86 -19.71 9.37 4.14
CA GLU A 86 -19.05 8.47 5.09
C GLU A 86 -18.96 7.03 4.55
N GLN A 87 -20.01 6.54 3.90
CA GLN A 87 -20.03 5.22 3.28
C GLN A 87 -19.03 5.11 2.12
N ARG A 88 -18.90 6.17 1.31
CA ARG A 88 -17.92 6.20 0.22
C ARG A 88 -16.49 6.23 0.75
N ASP A 89 -16.24 7.01 1.80
CA ASP A 89 -14.93 7.08 2.46
C ASP A 89 -14.54 5.73 3.06
N GLU A 90 -15.46 5.09 3.79
CA GLU A 90 -15.20 3.76 4.37
C GLU A 90 -15.00 2.69 3.29
N LEU A 91 -15.75 2.75 2.18
CA LEU A 91 -15.54 1.84 1.04
C LEU A 91 -14.15 2.04 0.41
N ALA A 92 -13.68 3.28 0.29
CA ALA A 92 -12.34 3.56 -0.20
C ALA A 92 -11.26 2.97 0.73
N ARG A 93 -11.43 3.09 2.06
CA ARG A 93 -10.53 2.47 3.04
C ARG A 93 -10.51 0.95 2.95
N ILE A 94 -11.68 0.33 2.86
CA ILE A 94 -11.83 -1.13 2.70
C ILE A 94 -11.15 -1.60 1.42
N ARG A 95 -11.33 -0.88 0.30
CA ARG A 95 -10.68 -1.19 -0.96
C ARG A 95 -9.17 -1.15 -0.84
N VAL A 96 -8.61 -0.09 -0.24
CA VAL A 96 -7.16 0.02 -0.03
C VAL A 96 -6.64 -1.14 0.85
N ALA A 97 -7.35 -1.46 1.94
CA ALA A 97 -6.98 -2.55 2.84
C ALA A 97 -7.01 -3.93 2.16
N GLN A 98 -8.05 -4.21 1.36
CA GLN A 98 -8.20 -5.50 0.68
C GLN A 98 -7.23 -5.67 -0.48
N ALA A 99 -6.97 -4.60 -1.23
CA ALA A 99 -6.00 -4.62 -2.32
C ALA A 99 -4.55 -4.75 -1.79
N GLY A 100 -4.26 -4.19 -0.61
CA GLY A 100 -2.94 -4.27 0.00
C GLY A 100 -1.92 -3.34 -0.66
N MET A 101 -0.64 -3.68 -0.55
CA MET A 101 0.46 -2.84 -1.04
C MET A 101 0.54 -2.75 -2.58
N VAL A 102 -0.30 -3.50 -3.31
CA VAL A 102 -0.44 -3.32 -4.77
C VAL A 102 -0.96 -1.92 -5.12
N THR A 103 -1.72 -1.31 -4.20
CA THR A 103 -2.30 0.03 -4.36
C THR A 103 -1.25 1.12 -4.55
N LEU A 104 0.01 0.87 -4.18
CA LEU A 104 1.12 1.80 -4.40
C LEU A 104 1.40 2.11 -5.87
N ALA A 105 0.89 1.29 -6.80
CA ALA A 105 0.97 1.56 -8.23
C ALA A 105 -0.18 2.43 -8.77
N GLU A 106 -1.21 2.68 -7.96
CA GLU A 106 -2.32 3.56 -8.34
C GLU A 106 -1.88 5.02 -8.22
N GLU A 107 -2.27 5.83 -9.20
CA GLU A 107 -1.81 7.22 -9.29
C GLU A 107 -2.20 8.04 -8.05
N ASP A 108 -3.45 7.92 -7.61
CA ASP A 108 -3.99 8.65 -6.44
C ASP A 108 -3.27 8.28 -5.14
N VAL A 109 -3.01 6.97 -4.92
CA VAL A 109 -2.32 6.48 -3.73
C VAL A 109 -0.85 6.89 -3.76
N ALA A 110 -0.20 6.75 -4.91
CA ALA A 110 1.19 7.15 -5.07
C ALA A 110 1.37 8.67 -4.91
N ALA A 111 0.40 9.48 -5.35
CA ALA A 111 0.36 10.92 -5.13
C ALA A 111 0.14 11.27 -3.65
N ALA A 112 -0.82 10.62 -2.98
CA ALA A 112 -1.08 10.83 -1.55
C ALA A 112 0.11 10.47 -0.65
N LEU A 113 0.91 9.47 -1.06
CA LEU A 113 2.14 9.05 -0.37
C LEU A 113 3.39 9.82 -0.82
N ALA A 114 3.25 10.73 -1.79
CA ALA A 114 4.36 11.44 -2.42
C ALA A 114 5.52 10.50 -2.80
N LEU A 115 5.22 9.37 -3.47
CA LEU A 115 6.24 8.42 -3.89
C LEU A 115 7.19 9.07 -4.89
N SER A 116 8.50 8.94 -4.64
CA SER A 116 9.52 9.39 -5.59
C SER A 116 9.50 8.54 -6.87
N ASP A 117 10.09 9.07 -7.95
CA ASP A 117 10.20 8.33 -9.22
C ASP A 117 10.95 7.00 -9.05
N GLU A 118 11.96 6.97 -8.18
CA GLU A 118 12.69 5.76 -7.83
C GLU A 118 11.78 4.75 -7.10
N GLN A 119 11.01 5.19 -6.11
CA GLN A 119 10.05 4.33 -5.40
C GLN A 119 8.98 3.79 -6.37
N ARG A 120 8.45 4.62 -7.26
CA ARG A 120 7.48 4.21 -8.29
C ARG A 120 8.06 3.17 -9.24
N ALA A 121 9.31 3.34 -9.66
CA ALA A 121 10.02 2.37 -10.49
C ALA A 121 10.22 1.04 -9.76
N GLN A 122 10.61 1.07 -8.48
CA GLN A 122 10.76 -0.13 -7.65
C GLN A 122 9.43 -0.86 -7.46
N VAL A 123 8.34 -0.16 -7.15
CA VAL A 123 6.98 -0.73 -7.05
C VAL A 123 6.61 -1.41 -8.36
N THR A 124 6.76 -0.73 -9.50
CA THR A 124 6.45 -1.28 -10.83
C THR A 124 7.25 -2.56 -11.12
N SER A 125 8.54 -2.57 -10.78
CA SER A 125 9.41 -3.73 -10.95
C SER A 125 8.95 -4.91 -10.11
N LEU A 126 8.65 -4.68 -8.82
CA LEU A 126 8.14 -5.70 -7.91
C LEU A 126 6.81 -6.29 -8.37
N LEU A 127 5.91 -5.48 -8.93
CA LEU A 127 4.63 -5.96 -9.45
C LEU A 127 4.78 -6.82 -10.71
N LYS A 128 5.70 -6.46 -11.63
CA LYS A 128 6.05 -7.29 -12.78
C LYS A 128 6.62 -8.63 -12.32
N GLU A 129 7.54 -8.61 -11.36
CA GLU A 129 8.12 -9.84 -10.79
C GLU A 129 7.03 -10.72 -10.15
N ARG A 130 6.13 -10.12 -9.36
CA ARG A 130 4.98 -10.83 -8.76
C ARG A 130 4.11 -11.50 -9.82
N ALA A 131 3.79 -10.81 -10.91
CA ALA A 131 2.99 -11.37 -12.00
C ALA A 131 3.67 -12.62 -12.60
N THR A 132 4.99 -12.59 -12.79
CA THR A 132 5.73 -13.76 -13.30
C THR A 132 5.83 -14.90 -12.29
N GLN A 133 5.88 -14.64 -10.99
CA GLN A 133 5.99 -15.68 -9.95
C GLN A 133 4.65 -16.30 -9.57
N THR A 134 3.54 -15.56 -9.73
CA THR A 134 2.19 -16.05 -9.39
C THR A 134 1.66 -17.06 -10.40
N THR A 135 2.20 -17.07 -11.63
CA THR A 135 1.89 -18.08 -12.66
C THR A 135 2.54 -19.44 -12.40
N ARG A 136 3.45 -19.53 -11.42
CA ARG A 136 4.21 -20.74 -11.10
C ARG A 136 3.71 -21.32 -9.76
N GLY A 137 2.90 -22.37 -9.82
CA GLY A 137 2.54 -23.19 -8.66
C GLY A 137 1.05 -23.19 -8.27
N GLY A 138 0.73 -23.98 -7.24
CA GLY A 138 -0.63 -24.14 -6.69
C GLY A 138 -1.05 -22.98 -5.76
N GLU A 139 -2.26 -23.06 -5.22
CA GLU A 139 -2.88 -22.00 -4.41
C GLU A 139 -2.08 -21.59 -3.16
N ILE A 140 -1.49 -22.58 -2.46
CA ILE A 140 -0.62 -22.33 -1.30
C ILE A 140 0.60 -21.50 -1.70
N GLN A 141 1.22 -21.84 -2.83
CA GLN A 141 2.39 -21.11 -3.34
C GLN A 141 2.01 -19.67 -3.69
N ARG A 142 0.84 -19.45 -4.30
CA ARG A 142 0.34 -18.10 -4.60
C ARG A 142 0.15 -17.26 -3.34
N ARG A 143 -0.38 -17.84 -2.26
CA ARG A 143 -0.52 -17.13 -0.97
C ARG A 143 0.83 -16.77 -0.36
N ILE A 144 1.80 -17.68 -0.39
CA ILE A 144 3.16 -17.41 0.10
C ILE A 144 3.81 -16.28 -0.72
N THR A 145 3.73 -16.38 -2.05
CA THR A 145 4.24 -15.36 -2.97
C THR A 145 3.56 -14.01 -2.68
N HIS A 146 2.25 -13.97 -2.50
CA HIS A 146 1.53 -12.76 -2.13
C HIS A 146 2.12 -12.10 -0.87
N GLN A 147 2.22 -12.85 0.23
CA GLN A 147 2.76 -12.32 1.49
C GLN A 147 4.23 -11.89 1.40
N ALA A 148 5.03 -12.55 0.55
CA ALA A 148 6.41 -12.14 0.29
C ALA A 148 6.46 -10.79 -0.44
N PHE A 149 5.62 -10.60 -1.46
CA PHE A 149 5.58 -9.34 -2.21
C PHE A 149 4.97 -8.19 -1.40
N GLU A 150 3.96 -8.43 -0.58
CA GLU A 150 3.42 -7.43 0.35
C GLU A 150 4.53 -6.85 1.25
N ARG A 151 5.37 -7.73 1.83
CA ARG A 151 6.51 -7.29 2.66
C ARG A 151 7.56 -6.52 1.87
N ARG A 152 7.85 -6.95 0.64
CA ARG A 152 8.82 -6.27 -0.23
C ARG A 152 8.33 -4.89 -0.67
N LEU A 153 7.07 -4.77 -1.04
CA LEU A 153 6.43 -3.50 -1.41
C LEU A 153 6.40 -2.54 -0.22
N ALA A 154 6.03 -3.02 0.97
CA ALA A 154 6.10 -2.22 2.19
C ALA A 154 7.53 -1.73 2.49
N GLY A 155 8.55 -2.53 2.16
CA GLY A 155 9.96 -2.17 2.30
C GLY A 155 10.45 -1.03 1.42
N VAL A 156 9.71 -0.66 0.36
CA VAL A 156 10.01 0.51 -0.50
C VAL A 156 9.63 1.83 0.20
N LEU A 157 8.67 1.77 1.12
CA LEU A 157 8.14 2.94 1.80
C LEU A 157 8.99 3.33 3.01
N THR A 158 9.06 4.63 3.26
CA THR A 158 9.49 5.17 4.56
C THR A 158 8.45 4.88 5.63
N ASP A 159 8.80 4.98 6.91
CA ASP A 159 7.87 4.71 8.00
C ASP A 159 6.70 5.71 8.03
N LYS A 160 6.96 6.98 7.68
CA LYS A 160 5.91 7.99 7.48
C LYS A 160 4.93 7.57 6.37
N GLN A 161 5.44 7.13 5.21
CA GLN A 161 4.61 6.66 4.10
C GLN A 161 3.81 5.40 4.46
N LYS A 162 4.41 4.45 5.20
CA LYS A 162 3.68 3.28 5.70
C LYS A 162 2.54 3.68 6.63
N ALA A 163 2.77 4.62 7.55
CA ALA A 163 1.74 5.10 8.46
C ALA A 163 0.59 5.80 7.70
N THR A 164 0.91 6.65 6.71
CA THR A 164 -0.10 7.26 5.85
C THR A 164 -0.90 6.22 5.08
N TRP A 165 -0.24 5.21 4.52
CA TRP A 165 -0.93 4.11 3.83
C TRP A 165 -1.84 3.32 4.79
N GLN A 166 -1.40 3.04 6.02
CA GLN A 166 -2.21 2.36 7.03
C GLN A 166 -3.43 3.17 7.44
N ALA A 167 -3.30 4.49 7.57
CA ALA A 167 -4.42 5.39 7.81
C ALA A 167 -5.41 5.37 6.64
N MET A 168 -4.94 5.42 5.40
CA MET A 168 -5.78 5.27 4.20
C MET A 168 -6.50 3.92 4.15
N ALA A 169 -5.85 2.85 4.59
CA ALA A 169 -6.44 1.52 4.68
C ALA A 169 -7.40 1.35 5.87
N GLY A 170 -7.52 2.36 6.75
CA GLY A 170 -8.29 2.24 8.00
C GLY A 170 -7.74 1.17 8.95
N LEU A 171 -6.44 0.85 8.86
CA LEU A 171 -5.74 -0.08 9.76
C LEU A 171 -5.25 0.62 11.04
N THR A 172 -5.25 1.94 11.05
CA THR A 172 -4.88 2.79 12.19
C THR A 172 -5.80 3.99 12.25
N ASP A 173 -6.36 4.29 13.43
CA ASP A 173 -7.10 5.55 13.69
C ASP A 173 -6.17 6.75 13.94
N ALA A 174 -4.85 6.55 13.87
CA ALA A 174 -3.89 7.60 14.17
C ALA A 174 -3.74 8.56 12.98
N PRO A 175 -4.02 9.87 13.13
CA PRO A 175 -3.59 10.84 12.15
C PRO A 175 -2.07 10.78 12.08
N ALA A 176 -1.51 10.74 10.87
CA ALA A 176 -0.09 10.91 10.62
C ALA A 176 0.34 12.26 11.22
N SER A 177 0.72 12.25 12.49
CA SER A 177 1.14 13.44 13.20
C SER A 177 2.53 13.77 12.70
N GLU A 178 2.57 14.82 11.89
CA GLU A 178 3.75 15.62 11.68
C GLU A 178 4.39 15.93 13.03
N THR A 179 5.58 15.41 13.26
CA THR A 179 6.53 16.03 14.17
C THR A 179 7.85 16.19 13.42
N GLU A 180 7.82 17.03 12.40
CA GLU A 180 9.00 17.82 12.06
C GLU A 180 9.06 18.96 13.07
N THR A 181 9.96 18.86 14.03
CA THR A 181 10.55 20.06 14.64
C THR A 181 11.96 20.18 14.09
N PRO A 182 12.34 21.34 13.50
CA PRO A 182 13.62 21.49 12.83
C PRO A 182 14.77 21.49 13.84
N ALA A 183 15.89 20.92 13.43
CA ALA A 183 17.19 21.19 14.04
C ALA A 183 17.47 22.70 13.98
N ALA A 184 17.50 23.34 15.15
CA ALA A 184 18.14 24.63 15.32
C ALA A 184 19.60 24.40 15.68
N ASP A 185 20.44 24.79 14.72
CA ASP A 185 21.88 25.00 14.80
C ASP A 185 22.27 25.78 16.07
N ALA A 186 23.24 25.27 16.82
CA ALA A 186 24.05 26.06 17.74
C ALA A 186 25.51 25.67 17.50
N THR A 187 26.11 26.43 16.60
CA THR A 187 27.51 26.38 16.19
C THR A 187 28.44 26.77 17.36
N ALA A 188 29.58 26.06 17.41
CA ALA A 188 30.89 26.46 17.93
C ALA A 188 31.09 26.78 19.43
N ALA A 189 31.95 25.96 20.06
CA ALA A 189 33.16 26.46 20.71
C ALA A 189 34.25 25.38 20.67
N SER A 190 35.25 25.61 19.82
CA SER A 190 36.57 24.99 19.93
C SER A 190 37.26 25.52 21.18
N GLU A 191 37.82 24.63 22.01
CA GLU A 191 38.92 25.01 22.91
C GLU A 191 39.95 23.88 22.98
N LYS A 192 41.00 24.06 22.18
CA LYS A 192 42.35 23.57 22.47
C LYS A 192 43.20 24.82 22.63
N PRO A 193 43.99 24.91 23.71
CA PRO A 193 45.41 25.23 23.49
C PRO A 193 46.35 24.28 24.27
N ALA A 194 47.37 23.78 23.57
CA ALA A 194 48.71 23.56 24.13
C ALA A 194 49.35 24.94 24.32
N ASP A 195 50.36 25.24 25.14
CA ASP A 195 51.54 24.56 25.69
C ASP A 195 52.05 25.54 26.79
N THR A 196 52.82 25.23 27.84
CA THR A 196 54.29 25.08 27.87
C THR A 196 54.76 25.04 29.37
N PRO A 197 56.07 24.98 29.75
CA PRO A 197 56.66 23.84 30.47
C PRO A 197 57.29 24.20 31.85
N ALA A 198 57.59 23.19 32.68
CA ALA A 198 58.67 23.27 33.68
C ALA A 198 59.11 21.86 34.13
N ALA A 199 60.42 21.62 34.09
CA ALA A 199 61.16 20.38 34.39
C ALA A 199 61.46 20.24 35.92
N PRO A 200 62.46 19.45 36.37
CA PRO A 200 62.80 18.03 36.16
C PRO A 200 62.96 17.26 37.50
N GLY A 201 63.07 15.93 37.44
CA GLY A 201 63.62 15.07 38.51
C GLY A 201 63.42 13.60 38.13
N ASP A 202 64.47 12.94 37.64
CA ASP A 202 65.20 11.87 38.36
C ASP A 202 64.25 10.75 38.83
N ASP A 203 64.26 9.55 38.26
CA ASP A 203 65.38 8.62 38.38
C ASP A 203 65.34 7.47 37.34
N LYS A 204 66.47 6.77 37.30
CA LYS A 204 67.04 5.84 36.31
C LYS A 204 66.39 4.42 36.28
N PRO A 205 66.89 3.46 35.45
CA PRO A 205 66.12 2.45 34.72
C PRO A 205 66.37 1.02 35.28
N THR A 206 66.13 -0.03 34.46
CA THR A 206 66.54 -1.47 34.59
C THR A 206 65.31 -2.39 34.76
N ALA A 207 65.06 -3.49 34.05
CA ALA A 207 65.78 -4.29 33.06
C ALA A 207 64.79 -5.12 32.21
N ALA A 208 65.36 -5.77 31.19
CA ALA A 208 64.81 -6.64 30.16
C ALA A 208 64.45 -8.09 30.67
N PRO A 209 64.48 -9.17 29.85
CA PRO A 209 63.30 -9.80 29.25
C PRO A 209 63.18 -11.33 29.50
N ALA A 210 62.14 -11.92 28.89
CA ALA A 210 62.06 -13.27 28.30
C ALA A 210 61.95 -14.56 29.17
N ASP A 211 61.18 -15.48 28.55
CA ASP A 211 61.15 -16.94 28.64
C ASP A 211 60.49 -17.63 29.85
N THR A 212 59.47 -18.44 29.57
CA THR A 212 59.52 -19.89 29.86
C THR A 212 58.59 -20.67 28.91
N LYS A 213 59.19 -21.66 28.27
CA LYS A 213 58.67 -22.61 27.28
C LYS A 213 58.38 -23.97 27.96
N ALA A 214 57.23 -24.57 27.62
CA ALA A 214 56.90 -26.00 27.45
C ALA A 214 57.28 -27.01 28.57
N PRO A 215 56.82 -28.28 28.56
CA PRO A 215 56.78 -29.22 27.44
C PRO A 215 55.41 -29.47 26.80
#